data_AF-A0A946K5C3-F1
#
_entry.id   AF-A0A946K5C3-F1
#
_cell.length_a   1.000
_cell.length_b   1.000
_cell.length_c   1.000
_cell.angle_alpha   90.00
_cell.angle_beta   90.00
_cell.angle_gamma   90.00
#
_symmetry.space_group_name_H-M   'P 1'
#
loop_
_entity.id
_entity.type
_entity.pdbx_description
1 polymer ?
#
loop_
_entity_poly.entity_id
_entity_poly.type
_entity_poly.pdbx_seq_one_letter_code
_entity_poly.pdbx_strand_id
1 'polypeptide(L)'
;IEDGGYDRPELWLSDGWAVLQAQRDQRWSMPLYWRRQGDNYYEYRLTGEHLTDPNRPVCHVSAYEADAYARWKGCRLPTEHEWEHAAADMPVEGNFVDSKLFHPSGQSGEGMQSQFGNVWEWTQSGYGAYPSFKPFDGQLGEYNGKFMANQLVLRGGSCASPRSHIRPTYRNFFYPPDRWQFSGIRLAQDLVNEESL
;
A
#
# COMPACT_ATOMS: atom_id res chain seq x y z
N ILE A 1 3.37 -10.48 -12.14
CA ILE A 1 3.50 -11.95 -11.94
C ILE A 1 3.96 -12.60 -13.23
N GLU A 2 3.13 -12.60 -14.28
CA GLU A 2 3.45 -13.26 -15.56
C GLU A 2 4.74 -12.75 -16.24
N ASP A 3 5.11 -11.47 -16.10
CA ASP A 3 6.39 -10.94 -16.60
C ASP A 3 7.59 -11.21 -15.66
N GLY A 4 7.53 -12.29 -14.88
CA GLY A 4 8.62 -12.73 -13.99
C GLY A 4 8.97 -11.75 -12.86
N GLY A 5 8.05 -10.86 -12.47
CA GLY A 5 8.35 -9.79 -11.49
C GLY A 5 8.88 -10.29 -10.13
N TYR A 6 8.46 -11.47 -9.68
CA TYR A 6 8.96 -12.10 -8.47
C TYR A 6 10.28 -12.87 -8.68
N ASP A 7 10.79 -13.00 -9.90
CA ASP A 7 12.01 -13.76 -10.23
C ASP A 7 13.17 -12.88 -10.71
N ARG A 8 12.95 -11.57 -10.71
CA ARG A 8 13.85 -10.56 -11.29
C ARG A 8 14.45 -9.68 -10.20
N PRO A 9 15.65 -9.99 -9.67
CA PRO A 9 16.24 -9.29 -8.52
C PRO A 9 16.45 -7.80 -8.76
N GLU A 10 16.66 -7.37 -10.00
CA GLU A 10 16.86 -5.97 -10.37
C GLU A 10 15.64 -5.09 -10.11
N LEU A 11 14.45 -5.69 -9.94
CA LEU A 11 13.23 -4.97 -9.59
C LEU A 11 13.10 -4.70 -8.08
N TRP A 12 13.86 -5.38 -7.23
CA TRP A 12 13.64 -5.38 -5.79
C TRP A 12 14.71 -4.60 -5.04
N LEU A 13 14.33 -3.96 -3.94
CA LEU A 13 15.29 -3.56 -2.90
C LEU A 13 16.00 -4.80 -2.37
N SER A 14 17.28 -4.64 -1.98
CA SER A 14 18.11 -5.74 -1.46
C SER A 14 17.43 -6.49 -0.32
N ASP A 15 16.88 -5.78 0.67
CA ASP A 15 16.18 -6.41 1.80
C ASP A 15 14.89 -7.11 1.36
N GLY A 16 14.17 -6.54 0.39
CA GLY A 16 12.97 -7.16 -0.19
C GLY A 16 13.30 -8.47 -0.92
N TRP A 17 14.38 -8.47 -1.71
CA TRP A 17 14.88 -9.69 -2.35
C TRP A 17 15.34 -10.73 -1.33
N ALA A 18 16.04 -10.30 -0.28
CA ALA A 18 16.47 -11.20 0.79
C ALA A 18 15.27 -11.84 1.51
N VAL A 19 14.23 -11.06 1.82
CA VAL A 19 12.97 -11.56 2.41
C VAL A 19 12.29 -12.58 1.48
N LEU A 20 12.24 -12.27 0.18
CA LEU A 20 11.67 -13.16 -0.82
C LEU A 20 12.42 -14.50 -0.88
N GLN A 21 13.76 -14.46 -0.88
CA GLN A 21 14.61 -15.65 -0.97
C GLN A 21 14.69 -16.46 0.33
N ALA A 22 14.48 -15.84 1.49
CA ALA A 22 14.52 -16.53 2.79
C ALA A 22 13.37 -17.52 2.97
N GLN A 23 12.25 -17.33 2.25
CA GLN A 23 11.05 -18.15 2.38
C GLN A 23 11.13 -19.38 1.47
N ARG A 24 11.90 -20.40 1.89
CA ARG A 24 12.18 -21.60 1.08
C ARG A 24 10.93 -22.32 0.56
N ASP A 25 9.96 -22.60 1.45
CA ASP A 25 8.75 -23.38 1.10
C ASP A 25 7.52 -22.50 0.82
N GLN A 26 7.62 -21.19 1.08
CA GLN A 26 6.51 -20.22 0.94
C GLN A 26 6.95 -18.93 0.24
N ARG A 27 7.90 -19.04 -0.70
CA ARG A 27 8.40 -17.90 -1.48
C ARG A 27 7.23 -17.16 -2.09
N TRP A 28 7.18 -15.84 -1.89
CA TRP A 28 6.13 -15.03 -2.48
C TRP A 28 6.22 -15.12 -4.01
N SER A 29 5.09 -15.34 -4.65
CA SER A 29 4.97 -15.38 -6.12
C SER A 29 3.75 -14.60 -6.61
N MET A 30 2.96 -14.08 -5.66
CA MET A 30 1.71 -13.36 -5.84
C MET A 30 1.32 -12.71 -4.50
N PRO A 31 0.41 -11.72 -4.48
CA PRO A 31 -0.11 -11.11 -3.26
C PRO A 31 -0.61 -12.13 -2.23
N LEU A 32 -0.63 -11.77 -0.95
CA LEU A 32 -1.06 -12.69 0.09
C LEU A 32 -2.54 -13.08 -0.13
N TYR A 33 -2.86 -14.34 0.14
CA TYR A 33 -4.14 -15.00 -0.13
C TYR A 33 -4.48 -15.29 -1.59
N TRP A 34 -3.63 -14.91 -2.54
CA TRP A 34 -3.79 -15.35 -3.92
C TRP A 34 -3.35 -16.80 -4.10
N ARG A 35 -4.02 -17.52 -4.99
CA ARG A 35 -3.69 -18.88 -5.41
C ARG A 35 -3.91 -19.02 -6.91
N ARG A 36 -2.98 -19.68 -7.59
CA ARG A 36 -3.13 -20.04 -9.00
C ARG A 36 -3.76 -21.44 -9.11
N GLN A 37 -4.80 -21.58 -9.93
CA GLN A 37 -5.38 -22.87 -10.31
C GLN A 37 -5.55 -22.88 -11.83
N GLY A 38 -4.70 -23.63 -12.53
CA GLY A 38 -4.59 -23.57 -14.00
C GLY A 38 -4.11 -22.18 -14.46
N ASP A 39 -4.90 -21.55 -15.34
CA ASP A 39 -4.64 -20.20 -15.86
C ASP A 39 -5.32 -19.10 -15.05
N ASN A 40 -6.09 -19.47 -14.02
CA ASN A 40 -6.86 -18.53 -13.22
C ASN A 40 -6.18 -18.22 -11.89
N TYR A 41 -6.32 -16.97 -11.46
CA TYR A 41 -5.94 -16.50 -10.12
C TYR A 41 -7.18 -16.35 -9.25
N TYR A 42 -7.15 -17.02 -8.10
CA TYR A 42 -8.16 -16.93 -7.05
C TYR A 42 -7.60 -16.18 -5.86
N GLU A 43 -8.48 -15.56 -5.08
CA GLU A 43 -8.17 -14.81 -3.87
C GLU A 43 -9.08 -15.29 -2.74
N TYR A 44 -8.50 -15.60 -1.58
CA TYR A 44 -9.27 -15.92 -0.38
C TYR A 44 -9.61 -14.64 0.38
N ARG A 45 -10.90 -14.30 0.42
CA ARG A 45 -11.46 -13.09 1.03
C ARG A 45 -12.16 -13.43 2.35
N LEU A 46 -12.61 -12.42 3.07
CA LEU A 46 -13.47 -12.60 4.26
C LEU A 46 -14.79 -13.33 3.94
N THR A 47 -15.20 -13.34 2.66
CA THR A 47 -16.38 -14.03 2.14
C THR A 47 -16.05 -15.33 1.37
N GLY A 48 -14.89 -15.95 1.65
CA GLY A 48 -14.46 -17.21 1.01
C GLY A 48 -13.57 -17.01 -0.21
N GLU A 49 -13.43 -18.04 -1.03
CA GLU A 49 -12.60 -18.01 -2.25
C GLU A 49 -13.36 -17.39 -3.43
N HIS A 50 -12.71 -16.51 -4.18
CA HIS A 50 -13.27 -15.82 -5.34
C HIS A 50 -12.26 -15.76 -6.48
N LEU A 51 -12.72 -15.73 -7.72
CA LEU A 51 -11.88 -15.34 -8.85
C LEU A 51 -11.39 -13.89 -8.64
N THR A 52 -10.13 -13.65 -9.00
CA THR A 52 -9.57 -12.29 -8.99
C THR A 52 -10.28 -11.41 -10.03
N ASP A 53 -10.47 -10.14 -9.69
CA ASP A 53 -11.08 -9.15 -10.57
C ASP A 53 -10.00 -8.13 -10.95
N PRO A 54 -9.62 -8.03 -12.23
CA PRO A 54 -8.53 -7.17 -12.67
C PRO A 54 -8.81 -5.67 -12.50
N ASN A 55 -10.08 -5.29 -12.28
CA ASN A 55 -10.47 -3.89 -12.10
C ASN A 55 -10.48 -3.46 -10.63
N ARG A 56 -10.05 -4.33 -9.70
CA ARG A 56 -9.97 -3.99 -8.28
C ARG A 56 -8.56 -3.57 -7.90
N PRO A 57 -8.42 -2.65 -6.93
CA PRO A 57 -7.13 -2.41 -6.29
C PRO A 57 -6.57 -3.73 -5.75
N VAL A 58 -5.30 -4.01 -6.06
CA VAL A 58 -4.57 -5.10 -5.42
C VAL A 58 -4.45 -4.81 -3.93
N CYS A 59 -4.65 -5.82 -3.09
CA CYS A 59 -4.46 -5.73 -1.65
C CYS A 59 -3.56 -6.85 -1.12
N HIS A 60 -3.15 -6.71 0.13
CA HIS A 60 -2.29 -7.65 0.84
C HIS A 60 -0.90 -7.80 0.20
N VAL A 61 -0.34 -6.67 -0.24
CA VAL A 61 1.03 -6.55 -0.73
C VAL A 61 1.91 -5.84 0.29
N SER A 62 3.16 -6.29 0.38
CA SER A 62 4.22 -5.67 1.18
C SER A 62 4.69 -4.37 0.55
N ALA A 63 5.42 -3.56 1.32
CA ALA A 63 6.07 -2.38 0.75
C ALA A 63 7.11 -2.77 -0.31
N TYR A 64 7.78 -3.92 -0.14
CA TYR A 64 8.73 -4.44 -1.12
C TYR A 64 8.06 -4.84 -2.44
N GLU A 65 6.89 -5.51 -2.39
CA GLU A 65 6.11 -5.80 -3.60
C GLU A 65 5.60 -4.53 -4.28
N ALA A 66 5.14 -3.55 -3.49
CA ALA A 66 4.66 -2.27 -4.00
C ALA A 66 5.78 -1.50 -4.74
N ASP A 67 6.95 -1.42 -4.11
CA ASP A 67 8.14 -0.77 -4.62
C ASP A 67 8.72 -1.48 -5.86
N ALA A 68 8.74 -2.82 -5.87
CA ALA A 68 9.16 -3.60 -7.03
C ALA A 68 8.20 -3.46 -8.21
N TYR A 69 6.89 -3.43 -7.95
CA TYR A 69 5.89 -3.18 -8.98
C TYR A 69 6.04 -1.76 -9.57
N ALA A 70 6.27 -0.76 -8.73
CA ALA A 70 6.49 0.61 -9.19
C ALA A 70 7.72 0.70 -10.10
N ARG A 71 8.86 0.10 -9.72
CA ARG A 71 10.06 -0.01 -10.57
C ARG A 71 9.76 -0.71 -11.90
N TRP A 72 9.07 -1.84 -11.87
CA TRP A 72 8.69 -2.57 -13.08
C TRP A 72 7.84 -1.73 -14.04
N LYS A 73 6.97 -0.87 -13.49
CA LYS A 73 6.16 0.07 -14.28
C LYS A 73 6.93 1.30 -14.80
N GLY A 74 8.19 1.50 -14.40
CA GLY A 74 8.94 2.73 -14.69
C GLY A 74 8.48 3.93 -13.86
N CYS A 75 7.85 3.67 -12.72
CA CYS A 75 7.34 4.66 -11.78
C CYS A 75 8.04 4.54 -10.42
N ARG A 76 7.54 5.26 -9.42
CA ARG A 76 7.90 5.12 -8.00
C ARG A 76 6.66 5.12 -7.12
N LEU A 77 6.85 4.88 -5.82
CA LEU A 77 5.82 5.17 -4.83
C LEU A 77 5.82 6.70 -4.52
N PRO A 78 4.68 7.30 -4.18
CA PRO A 78 4.64 8.66 -3.68
C PRO A 78 5.34 8.76 -2.33
N THR A 79 5.90 9.92 -2.01
CA THR A 79 6.18 10.28 -0.62
C THR A 79 4.86 10.52 0.12
N GLU A 80 4.86 10.43 1.45
CA GLU A 80 3.66 10.75 2.23
C GLU A 80 3.20 12.21 2.06
N HIS A 81 4.13 13.11 1.74
CA HIS A 81 3.87 14.53 1.51
C HIS A 81 3.19 14.77 0.16
N GLU A 82 3.67 14.12 -0.91
CA GLU A 82 3.01 14.17 -2.23
C GLU A 82 1.60 13.58 -2.15
N TRP A 83 1.47 12.46 -1.44
CA TRP A 83 0.17 11.84 -1.21
C TRP A 83 -0.78 12.77 -0.46
N GLU A 84 -0.32 13.38 0.64
CA GLU A 84 -1.13 14.30 1.44
C GLU A 84 -1.52 15.55 0.65
N HIS A 85 -0.59 16.09 -0.15
CA HIS A 85 -0.84 17.21 -1.03
C HIS A 85 -1.91 16.89 -2.09
N ALA A 86 -1.82 15.73 -2.75
CA ALA A 86 -2.83 15.28 -3.71
C ALA A 86 -4.20 15.05 -3.06
N ALA A 87 -4.24 14.69 -1.78
CA ALA A 87 -5.46 14.44 -1.03
C ALA A 87 -6.08 15.68 -0.35
N ALA A 88 -5.38 16.83 -0.34
CA ALA A 88 -5.73 17.98 0.51
C ALA A 88 -7.12 18.56 0.22
N ASP A 89 -7.48 18.66 -1.06
CA ASP A 89 -8.77 19.23 -1.51
C ASP A 89 -9.81 18.17 -1.85
N MET A 90 -9.51 16.89 -1.60
CA MET A 90 -10.44 15.80 -1.87
C MET A 90 -11.35 15.53 -0.68
N PRO A 91 -12.66 15.27 -0.89
CA PRO A 91 -13.54 14.84 0.18
C PRO A 91 -13.08 13.46 0.70
N VAL A 92 -13.20 13.25 2.02
CA VAL A 92 -12.91 11.94 2.63
C VAL A 92 -14.09 11.00 2.36
N GLU A 93 -14.11 10.47 1.14
CA GLU A 93 -15.09 9.54 0.60
C GLU A 93 -14.40 8.34 -0.06
N GLY A 94 -15.07 7.20 -0.05
CA GLY A 94 -14.51 5.97 -0.58
C GLY A 94 -15.12 4.72 0.06
N ASN A 95 -14.52 3.57 -0.26
CA ASN A 95 -14.94 2.29 0.30
C ASN A 95 -14.29 2.08 1.68
N PHE A 96 -15.06 2.33 2.74
CA PHE A 96 -14.68 2.13 4.14
C PHE A 96 -15.47 0.97 4.75
N VAL A 97 -15.20 0.61 6.01
CA VAL A 97 -15.94 -0.47 6.71
C VAL A 97 -17.45 -0.19 6.78
N ASP A 98 -17.83 1.09 6.77
CA ASP A 98 -19.20 1.58 6.75
C ASP A 98 -20.00 1.04 5.54
N SER A 99 -19.33 0.73 4.41
CA SER A 99 -19.95 0.16 3.20
C SER A 99 -20.38 -1.31 3.38
N LYS A 100 -19.79 -2.00 4.37
CA LYS A 100 -19.95 -3.45 4.62
C LYS A 100 -19.57 -4.35 3.44
N LEU A 101 -18.78 -3.83 2.48
CA LEU A 101 -18.22 -4.65 1.40
C LEU A 101 -17.08 -5.56 1.91
N PHE A 102 -16.35 -5.11 2.93
CA PHE A 102 -15.25 -5.84 3.60
C PHE A 102 -14.14 -6.35 2.66
N HIS A 103 -14.04 -5.78 1.45
CA HIS A 103 -13.01 -6.04 0.45
C HIS A 103 -12.89 -4.82 -0.47
N PRO A 104 -11.74 -4.58 -1.12
CA PRO A 104 -11.64 -3.54 -2.14
C PRO A 104 -12.67 -3.72 -3.25
N SER A 105 -13.19 -2.59 -3.72
CA SER A 105 -14.08 -2.51 -4.88
C SER A 105 -13.41 -1.70 -5.98
N GLY A 106 -13.67 -2.10 -7.23
CA GLY A 106 -13.22 -1.34 -8.38
C GLY A 106 -13.94 0.01 -8.46
N GLN A 107 -13.27 1.00 -9.03
CA GLN A 107 -13.87 2.28 -9.38
C GLN A 107 -13.62 2.59 -10.85
N SER A 108 -14.56 3.29 -11.46
CA SER A 108 -14.47 3.80 -12.83
C SER A 108 -14.75 5.30 -12.83
N GLY A 109 -14.00 6.04 -13.65
CA GLY A 109 -14.09 7.49 -13.73
C GLY A 109 -12.82 8.09 -14.31
N GLU A 110 -12.86 9.38 -14.63
CA GLU A 110 -11.69 10.14 -15.07
C GLU A 110 -11.02 10.84 -13.88
N GLY A 111 -9.73 11.13 -14.01
CA GLY A 111 -8.95 11.85 -12.99
C GLY A 111 -8.59 11.02 -11.75
N MET A 112 -8.19 11.71 -10.69
CA MET A 112 -7.78 11.09 -9.43
C MET A 112 -8.99 10.55 -8.67
N GLN A 113 -9.07 9.22 -8.55
CA GLN A 113 -10.16 8.52 -7.86
C GLN A 113 -9.61 7.66 -6.71
N SER A 114 -10.51 7.24 -5.81
CA SER A 114 -10.19 6.36 -4.68
C SER A 114 -9.04 6.85 -3.79
N GLN A 115 -8.85 8.16 -3.60
CA GLN A 115 -7.78 8.65 -2.74
C GLN A 115 -7.96 8.20 -1.29
N PHE A 116 -9.18 7.88 -0.87
CA PHE A 116 -9.45 7.28 0.44
C PHE A 116 -10.22 5.97 0.32
N GLY A 117 -10.04 5.10 1.31
CA GLY A 117 -10.69 3.79 1.37
C GLY A 117 -10.08 2.77 0.41
N ASN A 118 -10.76 1.63 0.23
CA ASN A 118 -10.27 0.43 -0.46
C ASN A 118 -9.03 -0.19 0.21
N VAL A 119 -7.86 0.44 0.06
CA VAL A 119 -6.58 -0.07 0.56
C VAL A 119 -5.76 1.07 1.17
N TRP A 120 -5.03 0.75 2.23
CA TRP A 120 -3.93 1.59 2.67
C TRP A 120 -2.86 1.62 1.59
N GLU A 121 -2.45 2.80 1.14
CA GLU A 121 -1.50 2.95 0.04
C GLU A 121 -0.09 3.15 0.59
N TRP A 122 0.83 2.25 0.24
CA TRP A 122 2.24 2.38 0.61
C TRP A 122 2.85 3.66 0.04
N THR A 123 3.63 4.36 0.87
CA THR A 123 4.49 5.47 0.46
C THR A 123 5.96 5.06 0.57
N GLN A 124 6.85 5.80 -0.08
CA GLN A 124 8.31 5.63 0.11
C GLN A 124 8.85 6.33 1.37
N SER A 125 7.98 6.88 2.23
CA SER A 125 8.39 7.63 3.42
C SER A 125 8.54 6.72 4.63
N GLY A 126 9.70 6.81 5.29
CA GLY A 126 9.91 6.22 6.61
C GLY A 126 9.00 6.85 7.66
N TYR A 127 8.50 6.04 8.60
CA TYR A 127 7.71 6.54 9.72
C TYR A 127 8.61 7.23 10.75
N GLY A 128 8.97 8.47 10.43
CA GLY A 128 9.73 9.37 11.30
C GLY A 128 8.83 10.40 11.97
N ALA A 129 9.37 10.99 13.04
CA ALA A 129 8.81 12.19 13.65
C ALA A 129 8.85 13.37 12.65
N TYR A 130 7.74 14.09 12.52
CA TYR A 130 7.78 15.41 11.90
C TYR A 130 8.61 16.37 12.77
N PRO A 131 9.21 17.42 12.16
CA PRO A 131 9.93 18.44 12.91
C PRO A 131 9.10 18.96 14.08
N SER A 132 9.75 19.12 15.24
CA SER A 132 9.13 19.61 16.49
C SER A 132 8.08 18.67 17.13
N PHE A 133 7.91 17.44 16.66
CA PHE A 133 7.12 16.43 17.39
C PHE A 133 7.65 16.23 18.81
N LYS A 134 6.75 16.26 19.77
CA LYS A 134 7.00 15.91 21.17
C LYS A 134 5.93 14.91 21.61
N PRO A 135 6.30 13.75 22.17
CA PRO A 135 5.33 12.83 22.73
C PRO A 135 4.62 13.47 23.93
N PHE A 136 3.42 12.98 24.26
CA PHE A 136 2.77 13.32 25.52
C PHE A 136 3.58 12.80 26.71
N ASP A 137 3.39 13.40 27.88
CA ASP A 137 3.98 12.90 29.11
C ASP A 137 3.30 11.59 29.56
N GLY A 138 4.06 10.73 30.24
CA GLY A 138 3.57 9.47 30.80
C GLY A 138 3.20 8.42 29.74
N GLN A 139 2.26 7.53 30.09
CA GLN A 139 1.92 6.35 29.27
C GLN A 139 1.36 6.71 27.88
N LEU A 140 0.72 7.89 27.74
CA LEU A 140 0.21 8.35 26.45
C LEU A 140 1.34 8.68 25.45
N GLY A 141 2.54 9.00 25.93
CA GLY A 141 3.72 9.24 25.10
C GLY A 141 4.20 8.00 24.35
N GLU A 142 3.89 6.82 24.85
CA GLU A 142 4.29 5.55 24.24
C GLU A 142 3.47 5.17 23.01
N TYR A 143 2.37 5.89 22.74
CA TYR A 143 1.42 5.49 21.69
C TYR A 143 2.06 5.42 20.30
N ASN A 144 2.92 6.39 19.97
CA ASN A 144 3.51 6.52 18.62
C ASN A 144 5.04 6.61 18.61
N GLY A 145 5.63 7.45 19.48
CA GLY A 145 7.04 7.84 19.36
C GLY A 145 8.02 6.68 19.41
N LYS A 146 7.75 5.67 20.24
CA LYS A 146 8.63 4.48 20.39
C LYS A 146 8.69 3.57 19.16
N PHE A 147 7.81 3.79 18.18
CA PHE A 147 7.71 2.99 16.95
C PHE A 147 8.28 3.69 15.72
N MET A 148 8.84 4.89 15.86
CA MET A 148 9.38 5.69 14.75
C MET A 148 10.76 5.21 14.26
N ALA A 149 10.86 3.92 13.94
CA ALA A 149 12.04 3.29 13.34
C ALA A 149 11.62 2.05 12.53
N ASN A 150 12.31 1.80 11.42
CA ASN A 150 12.20 0.58 10.59
C ASN A 150 10.81 0.29 9.98
N GLN A 151 9.91 1.28 9.95
CA GLN A 151 8.57 1.16 9.40
C GLN A 151 8.36 2.19 8.29
N LEU A 152 7.47 1.89 7.35
CA LEU A 152 7.06 2.80 6.27
C LEU A 152 5.63 3.27 6.49
N VAL A 153 5.35 4.46 5.98
CA VAL A 153 4.05 5.11 6.11
C VAL A 153 3.09 4.61 5.03
N LEU A 154 1.83 4.36 5.42
CA LEU A 154 0.70 4.18 4.51
C LEU A 154 -0.37 5.24 4.75
N ARG A 155 -1.13 5.58 3.70
CA ARG A 155 -2.17 6.63 3.72
C ARG A 155 -3.50 6.14 3.13
N GLY A 156 -4.56 6.95 3.26
CA GLY A 156 -5.86 6.71 2.60
C GLY A 156 -6.92 5.94 3.39
N GLY A 157 -6.53 5.03 4.28
CA GLY A 157 -7.48 4.11 4.90
C GLY A 157 -7.88 2.96 3.98
N SER A 158 -8.53 1.94 4.52
CA SER A 158 -8.94 0.75 3.75
C SER A 158 -10.44 0.46 3.85
N CYS A 159 -10.91 -0.56 3.11
CA CYS A 159 -12.26 -1.12 3.24
C CYS A 159 -12.56 -1.70 4.64
N ALA A 160 -11.55 -1.82 5.51
CA ALA A 160 -11.69 -2.24 6.90
C ALA A 160 -11.53 -1.07 7.90
N SER A 161 -11.28 0.14 7.43
CA SER A 161 -11.14 1.34 8.28
C SER A 161 -12.48 2.08 8.38
N PRO A 162 -12.90 2.57 9.56
CA PRO A 162 -14.03 3.49 9.69
C PRO A 162 -13.76 4.81 9.00
N ARG A 163 -14.72 5.32 8.22
CA ARG A 163 -14.58 6.65 7.57
C ARG A 163 -14.31 7.76 8.59
N SER A 164 -14.94 7.69 9.76
CA SER A 164 -14.77 8.65 10.86
C SER A 164 -13.38 8.65 11.51
N HIS A 165 -12.56 7.62 11.25
CA HIS A 165 -11.20 7.52 11.79
C HIS A 165 -10.16 8.18 10.89
N ILE A 166 -10.48 8.34 9.61
CA ILE A 166 -9.56 8.75 8.55
C ILE A 166 -9.54 10.27 8.41
N ARG A 167 -8.35 10.79 8.13
CA ARG A 167 -8.07 12.20 7.83
C ARG A 167 -7.05 12.25 6.69
N PRO A 168 -7.02 13.32 5.89
CA PRO A 168 -5.95 13.55 4.94
C PRO A 168 -4.57 13.45 5.57
N THR A 169 -4.40 13.80 6.86
CA THR A 169 -3.15 13.74 7.62
C THR A 169 -2.89 12.42 8.39
N TYR A 170 -3.77 11.41 8.26
CA TYR A 170 -3.64 10.16 9.02
C TYR A 170 -2.48 9.30 8.53
N ARG A 171 -1.48 9.05 9.38
CA ARG A 171 -0.29 8.24 9.08
C ARG A 171 -0.44 6.85 9.69
N ASN A 172 -0.77 5.85 8.87
CA ASN A 172 -0.62 4.45 9.28
C ASN A 172 0.83 4.02 9.06
N PHE A 173 1.30 3.00 9.77
CA PHE A 173 2.69 2.53 9.64
C PHE A 173 2.80 1.03 9.93
N PHE A 174 3.60 0.34 9.13
CA PHE A 174 3.88 -1.09 9.26
C PHE A 174 5.32 -1.39 8.82
N TYR A 175 5.83 -2.56 9.18
CA TYR A 175 7.13 -3.00 8.71
C TYR A 175 7.04 -3.31 7.21
N PRO A 176 8.11 -3.03 6.43
CA PRO A 176 8.11 -3.27 4.98
C PRO A 176 7.63 -4.66 4.51
N PRO A 177 7.95 -5.80 5.18
CA PRO A 177 7.49 -7.12 4.75
C PRO A 177 6.05 -7.46 5.15
N ASP A 178 5.34 -6.60 5.89
CA ASP A 178 3.99 -6.90 6.37
C ASP A 178 2.98 -6.90 5.22
N ARG A 179 2.18 -7.96 5.11
CA ARG A 179 1.24 -8.21 3.99
C ARG A 179 -0.20 -8.43 4.43
N TRP A 180 -0.46 -8.71 5.71
CA TRP A 180 -1.81 -9.09 6.17
C TRP A 180 -2.78 -7.91 6.23
N GLN A 181 -2.26 -6.68 6.25
CA GLN A 181 -3.10 -5.48 6.16
C GLN A 181 -3.76 -5.40 4.79
N PHE A 182 -4.87 -4.66 4.69
CA PHE A 182 -5.43 -4.24 3.41
C PHE A 182 -4.53 -3.15 2.79
N SER A 183 -3.29 -3.49 2.47
CA SER A 183 -2.28 -2.61 1.88
C SER A 183 -2.19 -2.82 0.37
N GLY A 184 -2.12 -1.72 -0.38
CA GLY A 184 -2.08 -1.69 -1.84
C GLY A 184 -1.10 -0.65 -2.37
N ILE A 185 -1.27 -0.27 -3.63
CA ILE A 185 -0.28 0.51 -4.38
C ILE A 185 -0.98 1.68 -5.08
N ARG A 186 -0.41 2.89 -4.94
CA ARG A 186 -0.64 4.02 -5.85
C ARG A 186 0.71 4.45 -6.40
N LEU A 187 0.77 4.65 -7.71
CA LEU A 187 2.01 5.06 -8.38
C LEU A 187 2.15 6.58 -8.41
N ALA A 188 3.38 7.06 -8.41
CA ALA A 188 3.76 8.43 -8.69
C ALA A 188 4.90 8.44 -9.71
N GLN A 189 5.03 9.56 -10.43
CA GLN A 189 6.10 9.77 -11.40
C GLN A 189 6.48 11.25 -11.41
N ASP A 190 7.76 11.52 -11.63
CA ASP A 190 8.24 12.88 -11.80
C ASP A 190 7.77 13.42 -13.16
N LEU A 191 7.37 14.69 -13.18
CA LEU A 191 7.00 15.35 -14.44
C LEU A 191 8.30 15.64 -15.22
N VAL A 192 8.45 15.03 -16.38
CA VAL A 192 9.54 15.34 -17.29
C VAL A 192 9.15 16.59 -18.06
N ASN A 193 9.85 17.70 -17.83
CA ASN A 193 9.74 18.87 -18.71
C ASN A 193 10.56 18.58 -19.97
N GLU A 194 9.89 18.50 -21.13
CA GLU A 194 10.54 18.26 -22.43
C GLU A 194 11.58 19.33 -22.81
N GLU A 195 11.62 20.48 -22.13
CA GLU A 195 12.62 21.53 -22.32
C GLU A 195 13.96 21.28 -21.58
N SER A 196 14.10 20.18 -20.84
CA SER A 196 15.28 19.90 -19.99
C SER A 196 16.14 18.70 -20.43
N LEU A 197 15.97 18.22 -21.67
CA LEU A 197 16.84 17.26 -22.35
C LEU A 197 17.52 17.89 -23.56
#